data_AF-A0A2U1C9H4-F1
#
_entry.id   AF-A0A2U1C9H4-F1
#
_cell.length_a   1.000
_cell.length_b   1.000
_cell.length_c   1.000
_cell.angle_alpha   90.00
_cell.angle_beta   90.00
_cell.angle_gamma   90.00
#
_symmetry.space_group_name_H-M   'P 1'
#
loop_
_entity.id
_entity.type
_entity.pdbx_description
1 polymer ?
#
loop_
_entity_poly.entity_id
_entity_poly.type
_entity_poly.pdbx_seq_one_letter_code
_entity_poly.pdbx_strand_id
1 'polypeptide(L)'
;MQSTALLTTVAMLAALISMPLRAENRTHDHERDRQHTTDARPANGYDHGMQVVAHDAAPATPGHGWRYFADPAARRAVVISPQGDYYFSNRGKGLRWIAAEQTGV
;
A
#
# COMPACT_ATOMS: atom_id res chain seq x y z
N MET A 1 -1.44 41.70 -41.86
CA MET A 1 -2.72 41.11 -41.41
C MET A 1 -2.38 40.10 -40.33
N GLN A 2 -2.90 40.32 -39.12
CA GLN A 2 -2.49 39.62 -37.88
C GLN A 2 -3.11 38.21 -37.82
N SER A 3 -2.28 37.20 -37.59
CA SER A 3 -2.72 35.80 -37.45
C SER A 3 -3.21 35.52 -36.03
N THR A 4 -4.39 34.94 -35.96
CA THR A 4 -5.26 34.69 -34.81
C THR A 4 -4.73 33.62 -33.84
N ALA A 5 -4.79 33.93 -32.55
CA ALA A 5 -4.60 33.00 -31.45
C ALA A 5 -5.86 32.13 -31.24
N LEU A 6 -5.69 30.83 -31.00
CA LEU A 6 -6.76 29.95 -30.50
C LEU A 6 -6.26 29.16 -29.28
N LEU A 7 -6.67 29.63 -28.11
CA LEU A 7 -6.61 28.95 -26.82
C LEU A 7 -7.59 27.77 -26.84
N THR A 8 -7.12 26.55 -26.58
CA THR A 8 -7.98 25.38 -26.35
C THR A 8 -8.09 25.13 -24.85
N THR A 9 -9.23 25.52 -24.29
CA THR A 9 -9.66 25.31 -22.92
C THR A 9 -10.03 23.84 -22.73
N VAL A 10 -9.33 23.10 -21.87
CA VAL A 10 -9.77 21.77 -21.42
C VAL A 10 -10.67 21.94 -20.20
N ALA A 11 -11.92 21.50 -20.31
CA ALA A 11 -12.91 21.57 -19.26
C ALA A 11 -12.56 20.61 -18.10
N MET A 12 -12.56 21.13 -16.87
CA MET A 12 -12.51 20.32 -15.65
C MET A 12 -13.82 19.54 -15.48
N LEU A 13 -13.74 18.22 -15.36
CA LEU A 13 -14.86 17.37 -14.98
C LEU A 13 -14.96 17.30 -13.46
N ALA A 14 -15.91 18.04 -12.87
CA ALA A 14 -16.24 17.96 -11.46
C ALA A 14 -17.27 16.84 -11.23
N ALA A 15 -16.85 15.72 -10.65
CA ALA A 15 -17.77 14.71 -10.12
C ALA A 15 -18.05 15.02 -8.64
N LEU A 16 -19.22 15.58 -8.38
CA LEU A 16 -19.78 15.78 -7.04
C LEU A 16 -20.71 14.60 -6.71
N ILE A 17 -20.31 13.74 -5.78
CA ILE A 17 -21.27 12.99 -4.95
C ILE A 17 -20.69 12.90 -3.53
N SER A 18 -21.09 13.85 -2.69
CA SER A 18 -20.77 13.87 -1.26
C SER A 18 -21.96 13.34 -0.46
N MET A 19 -21.79 12.21 0.21
CA MET A 19 -22.50 11.90 1.46
C MET A 19 -21.56 11.10 2.39
N PRO A 20 -20.93 11.72 3.40
CA PRO A 20 -20.39 10.97 4.51
C PRO A 20 -21.53 10.71 5.50
N LEU A 21 -21.92 9.44 5.63
CA LEU A 21 -22.71 8.99 6.77
C LEU A 21 -21.83 9.03 8.02
N ARG A 22 -22.00 10.13 8.73
CA ARG A 22 -21.84 10.41 10.15
C ARG A 22 -21.53 9.21 11.09
N ALA A 23 -20.42 9.40 11.80
CA ALA A 23 -20.13 9.03 13.19
C ALA A 23 -20.04 7.55 13.56
N GLU A 24 -18.80 7.09 13.74
CA GLU A 24 -18.50 6.23 14.88
C GLU A 24 -17.31 6.80 15.67
N ASN A 25 -17.65 7.29 16.85
CA ASN A 25 -16.75 7.69 17.90
C ASN A 25 -16.07 6.44 18.47
N ARG A 26 -14.83 6.18 18.06
CA ARG A 26 -13.90 5.30 18.80
C ARG A 26 -12.57 6.01 18.91
N THR A 27 -12.42 6.77 19.99
CA THR A 27 -11.13 7.01 20.62
C THR A 27 -10.50 5.65 20.94
N HIS A 28 -9.65 5.17 20.05
CA HIS A 28 -8.64 4.18 20.40
C HIS A 28 -7.30 4.89 20.34
N ASP A 29 -6.92 5.43 21.49
CA ASP A 29 -5.52 5.59 21.87
C ASP A 29 -4.86 4.23 21.80
N HIS A 30 -4.37 3.89 20.62
CA HIS A 30 -3.34 2.88 20.44
C HIS A 30 -2.19 3.57 19.72
N GLU A 31 -1.47 4.37 20.50
CA GLU A 31 0.00 4.34 20.47
C GLU A 31 0.43 2.87 20.53
N ARG A 32 0.43 2.21 19.38
CA ARG A 32 1.37 1.12 19.14
C ARG A 32 2.68 1.79 18.77
N ASP A 33 3.30 2.34 19.81
CA ASP A 33 4.70 2.03 20.04
C ASP A 33 4.81 0.50 20.12
N ARG A 34 4.82 -0.14 18.94
CA ARG A 34 5.28 -1.50 18.80
C ARG A 34 6.47 -1.37 17.92
N GLN A 35 7.59 -1.26 18.62
CA GLN A 35 8.86 -1.83 18.23
C GLN A 35 8.75 -2.59 16.92
N HIS A 36 9.58 -2.15 15.99
CA HIS A 36 10.32 -2.96 15.04
C HIS A 36 10.68 -4.32 15.68
N THR A 37 9.70 -5.20 15.82
CA THR A 37 9.85 -6.48 16.46
C THR A 37 10.36 -7.31 15.32
N THR A 38 11.68 -7.44 15.26
CA THR A 38 12.35 -8.55 14.61
C THR A 38 11.76 -9.81 15.26
N ASP A 39 10.61 -10.22 14.74
CA ASP A 39 9.93 -11.44 15.14
C ASP A 39 10.85 -12.56 14.63
N ALA A 40 11.70 -13.05 15.54
CA ALA A 40 12.59 -14.19 15.30
C ALA A 40 11.73 -15.46 15.21
N ARG A 41 10.87 -15.52 14.19
CA ARG A 41 10.10 -16.70 13.80
C ARG A 41 11.11 -17.73 13.26
N PRO A 42 11.03 -19.01 13.68
CA PRO A 42 12.00 -20.02 13.28
C PRO A 42 12.16 -20.11 11.76
N ALA A 43 13.41 -20.16 11.33
CA ALA A 43 13.86 -20.25 9.94
C ALA A 43 13.56 -21.62 9.29
N ASN A 44 12.34 -22.18 9.45
CA ASN A 44 11.87 -23.30 8.63
C ASN A 44 10.53 -23.12 7.84
N GLY A 45 9.92 -21.92 7.74
CA GLY A 45 8.73 -21.61 6.90
C GLY A 45 8.98 -20.91 5.54
N TYR A 46 7.94 -20.70 4.71
CA TYR A 46 8.02 -20.04 3.37
C TYR A 46 8.64 -18.63 3.37
N ASP A 47 8.81 -18.04 4.55
CA ASP A 47 9.36 -16.71 4.78
C ASP A 47 10.91 -16.67 4.72
N HIS A 48 11.60 -17.80 4.47
CA HIS A 48 13.07 -17.85 4.36
C HIS A 48 13.63 -16.78 3.47
N GLY A 49 14.51 -15.94 4.02
CA GLY A 49 15.20 -14.92 3.23
C GLY A 49 14.33 -13.71 2.85
N MET A 50 13.05 -13.66 3.25
CA MET A 50 12.23 -12.46 3.12
C MET A 50 12.71 -11.41 4.12
N GLN A 51 13.15 -10.27 3.60
CA GLN A 51 13.66 -9.13 4.37
C GLN A 51 12.69 -7.97 4.24
N VAL A 52 12.56 -7.19 5.31
CA VAL A 52 11.81 -5.93 5.29
C VAL A 52 12.54 -4.94 4.37
N VAL A 53 11.80 -4.30 3.47
CA VAL A 53 12.29 -3.18 2.68
C VAL A 53 11.75 -1.90 3.32
N ALA A 54 12.65 -1.03 3.78
CA ALA A 54 12.27 0.24 4.39
C ALA A 54 11.45 1.09 3.42
N HIS A 55 10.34 1.62 3.91
CA HIS A 55 9.46 2.48 3.15
C HIS A 55 8.79 3.50 4.08
N ASP A 56 9.22 4.75 3.99
CA ASP A 56 8.80 5.83 4.89
C ASP A 56 7.99 6.88 4.12
N ALA A 57 6.92 6.44 3.45
CA ALA A 57 5.97 7.36 2.83
C ALA A 57 5.17 8.11 3.90
N ALA A 58 5.16 9.45 3.80
CA ALA A 58 4.42 10.31 4.71
C ALA A 58 2.90 10.11 4.58
N PRO A 59 2.11 10.43 5.62
CA PRO A 59 0.66 10.43 5.51
C PRO A 59 0.17 11.23 4.29
N ALA A 60 -0.89 10.72 3.65
CA ALA A 60 -1.48 11.29 2.42
C ALA A 60 -0.58 11.26 1.16
N THR A 61 0.61 10.66 1.19
CA THR A 61 1.40 10.39 -0.02
C THR A 61 1.10 9.00 -0.58
N PRO A 62 1.22 8.79 -1.90
CA PRO A 62 1.22 7.44 -2.47
C PRO A 62 2.25 6.55 -1.77
N GLY A 63 1.89 5.30 -1.48
CA GLY A 63 2.74 4.36 -0.74
C GLY A 63 2.58 4.40 0.79
N HIS A 64 1.91 5.42 1.35
CA HIS A 64 1.68 5.45 2.79
C HIS A 64 0.91 4.20 3.27
N GLY A 65 1.43 3.57 4.32
CA GLY A 65 0.86 2.35 4.92
C GLY A 65 1.17 1.05 4.17
N TRP A 66 1.84 1.11 3.02
CA TRP A 66 2.27 -0.09 2.30
C TRP A 66 3.48 -0.74 2.99
N ARG A 67 3.48 -2.07 3.05
CA ARG A 67 4.59 -2.84 3.64
C ARG A 67 5.25 -3.69 2.57
N TYR A 68 6.57 -3.63 2.50
CA TYR A 68 7.35 -4.27 1.45
C TYR A 68 8.31 -5.30 2.03
N PHE A 69 8.34 -6.46 1.39
CA PHE A 69 9.25 -7.55 1.74
C PHE A 69 9.87 -8.14 0.48
N ALA A 70 11.16 -8.46 0.52
CA ALA A 70 11.86 -9.04 -0.62
C ALA A 70 12.83 -10.13 -0.17
N ASP A 71 12.93 -11.20 -0.96
CA ASP A 71 14.06 -12.11 -0.93
C ASP A 71 14.92 -11.87 -2.19
N PRO A 72 16.09 -11.23 -2.04
CA PRO A 72 16.99 -10.96 -3.14
C PRO A 72 17.55 -12.23 -3.81
N ALA A 73 17.81 -13.29 -3.04
CA ALA A 73 18.41 -14.52 -3.54
C ALA A 73 17.42 -15.29 -4.42
N ALA A 74 16.16 -15.38 -3.99
CA ALA A 74 15.10 -16.02 -4.75
C ALA A 74 14.42 -15.08 -5.78
N ARG A 75 14.76 -13.79 -5.76
CA ARG A 75 14.17 -12.73 -6.59
C ARG A 75 12.64 -12.68 -6.47
N ARG A 76 12.11 -12.85 -5.25
CA ARG A 76 10.67 -12.76 -4.97
C ARG A 76 10.36 -11.60 -4.03
N ALA A 77 9.15 -11.06 -4.10
CA ALA A 77 8.70 -9.97 -3.25
C ALA A 77 7.24 -10.15 -2.84
N VAL A 78 6.92 -9.67 -1.65
CA VAL A 78 5.55 -9.55 -1.13
C VAL A 78 5.31 -8.09 -0.79
N VAL A 79 4.14 -7.60 -1.14
CA VAL A 79 3.69 -6.26 -0.82
C VAL A 79 2.31 -6.37 -0.19
N ILE A 80 2.11 -5.72 0.95
CA ILE A 80 0.84 -5.72 1.68
C ILE A 80 0.27 -4.31 1.62
N SER A 81 -0.97 -4.17 1.14
CA SER A 81 -1.67 -2.89 1.11
C SER A 81 -2.05 -2.44 2.53
N PRO A 82 -2.35 -1.15 2.75
CA PRO A 82 -2.89 -0.67 4.02
C PRO A 82 -4.19 -1.37 4.43
N GLN A 83 -4.95 -1.90 3.47
CA GLN A 83 -6.19 -2.66 3.67
C GLN A 83 -5.95 -4.16 3.92
N GLY A 84 -4.68 -4.60 3.93
CA GLY A 84 -4.31 -5.99 4.16
C GLY A 84 -4.35 -6.89 2.93
N ASP A 85 -4.49 -6.36 1.71
CA ASP A 85 -4.36 -7.15 0.49
C ASP A 85 -2.92 -7.57 0.25
N TYR A 86 -2.75 -8.83 -0.15
CA TYR A 86 -1.44 -9.41 -0.43
C TYR A 86 -1.17 -9.42 -1.93
N TYR A 87 -0.02 -8.87 -2.30
CA TYR A 87 0.54 -8.92 -3.64
C TYR A 87 1.87 -9.66 -3.64
N PHE A 88 2.11 -10.46 -4.66
CA PHE A 88 3.32 -11.25 -4.79
C PHE A 88 3.97 -11.08 -6.16
N SER A 89 5.29 -10.99 -6.17
CA SER A 89 6.11 -11.00 -7.37
C SER A 89 7.08 -12.18 -7.32
N ASN A 90 7.20 -12.88 -8.44
CA ASN A 90 8.17 -13.96 -8.60
C ASN A 90 9.11 -13.63 -9.75
N ARG A 91 10.42 -13.63 -9.50
CA ARG A 91 11.49 -13.33 -10.46
C ARG A 91 11.30 -12.00 -11.21
N GLY A 92 10.73 -11.00 -10.55
CA GLY A 92 10.54 -9.67 -11.13
C GLY A 92 9.44 -9.57 -12.20
N LYS A 93 8.52 -10.55 -12.29
CA LYS A 93 7.43 -10.56 -13.28
C LYS A 93 6.28 -9.57 -12.98
N GLY A 94 6.50 -8.61 -12.10
CA GLY A 94 5.46 -7.70 -11.59
C GLY A 94 4.69 -8.28 -10.40
N LEU A 95 3.94 -7.40 -9.74
CA LEU A 95 3.10 -7.74 -8.60
C LEU A 95 1.75 -8.29 -9.08
N ARG A 96 1.33 -9.43 -8.51
CA ARG A 96 0.00 -9.99 -8.71
C ARG A 96 -0.73 -10.05 -7.37
N TRP A 97 -2.02 -9.72 -7.35
CA TRP A 97 -2.85 -9.95 -6.17
C TRP A 97 -2.99 -11.46 -5.92
N ILE A 98 -2.89 -11.87 -4.65
CA ILE A 98 -2.96 -13.30 -4.27
C ILE A 98 -3.98 -13.62 -3.18
N ALA A 99 -4.33 -12.65 -2.33
CA ALA A 99 -5.34 -12.81 -1.29
C ALA A 99 -5.75 -11.44 -0.73
N ALA A 100 -7.00 -11.33 -0.27
CA ALA A 100 -7.43 -10.26 0.63
C ALA A 100 -7.12 -10.64 2.08
N GLU A 101 -7.14 -9.65 2.98
CA GLU A 101 -7.13 -9.91 4.42
C GLU A 101 -8.30 -10.83 4.79
N GLN A 102 -8.02 -11.89 5.54
CA GLN A 102 -9.05 -12.78 6.05
C GLN A 102 -9.61 -12.16 7.33
N THR A 103 -10.72 -11.43 7.23
CA THR A 103 -11.51 -11.07 8.40
C THR A 103 -12.13 -12.34 8.98
N GLY A 104 -11.74 -12.67 10.21
CA GLY A 104 -12.21 -13.88 10.90
C GLY A 104 -13.73 -13.94 10.95
N VAL A 105 -14.29 -15.10 10.59
CA VAL A 105 -15.70 -15.47 10.78
C VAL A 105 -16.01 -15.77 12.24
#